data_AF-A0A843CAE9-F1
#
_entry.id   AF-A0A843CAE9-F1
#
_cell.length_a   1.000
_cell.length_b   1.000
_cell.length_c   1.000
_cell.angle_alpha   90.00
_cell.angle_beta   90.00
_cell.angle_gamma   90.00
#
_symmetry.space_group_name_H-M   'P 1'
#
loop_
_entity.id
_entity.type
_entity.pdbx_description
1 polymer ?
#
loop_
_entity_poly.entity_id
_entity_poly.type
_entity_poly.pdbx_seq_one_letter_code
_entity_poly.pdbx_strand_id
1 'polypeptide(L)'
;MEQKKNIKIGIFKCGNIGTSPLLELLFDELADRKDIKVRTVTTGSKMGLEDVEESLPKLFELNPDFLILISPNTALPGPAKAREKISNSGLPGVIITDAPGKKVKSELANQGLGYIIITGDPLIGARKQFLDPIEMALFNSNISKVLAITGAYRIVQKEIDKVVYALEIGEKPVLPQIIVSLKSIRDESEFSNPYAKAKAMAAYALAEKIAEINTLACFIEKESQNYIPLVTCAHEIAQASARLAEEAREIEKCNDTLMRKPHSKSGKTKIKTKLMFPPIFEEEC
;
A
#
# COMPACT_ATOMS: atom_id res chain seq x y z
N MET A 1 24.43 25.88 -6.02
CA MET A 1 23.50 25.09 -5.19
C MET A 1 22.14 25.18 -5.86
N GLU A 2 21.78 24.19 -6.67
CA GLU A 2 20.42 24.09 -7.20
C GLU A 2 19.43 24.02 -6.03
N GLN A 3 18.40 24.86 -6.04
CA GLN A 3 17.35 24.80 -5.03
C GLN A 3 16.62 23.47 -5.16
N LYS A 4 16.80 22.59 -4.16
CA LYS A 4 15.99 21.36 -4.00
C LYS A 4 14.51 21.72 -4.11
N LYS A 5 13.84 21.16 -5.13
CA LYS A 5 12.42 21.43 -5.41
C LYS A 5 11.57 20.70 -4.37
N ASN A 6 10.64 21.42 -3.72
CA ASN A 6 9.62 20.77 -2.90
C ASN A 6 8.63 20.03 -3.83
N ILE A 7 8.51 18.71 -3.67
CA ILE A 7 7.69 17.84 -4.51
C ILE A 7 6.25 17.76 -3.97
N LYS A 8 5.29 18.19 -4.78
CA LYS A 8 3.87 18.08 -4.45
C LYS A 8 3.34 16.72 -4.89
N ILE A 9 2.93 15.89 -3.94
CA ILE A 9 2.37 14.56 -4.20
C ILE A 9 0.85 14.65 -4.10
N GLY A 10 0.17 14.32 -5.20
CA GLY A 10 -1.28 14.20 -5.25
C GLY A 10 -1.70 12.74 -5.17
N ILE A 11 -2.44 12.37 -4.14
CA ILE A 11 -2.97 11.01 -3.96
C ILE A 11 -4.48 11.01 -4.20
N PHE A 12 -4.93 10.22 -5.18
CA PHE A 12 -6.34 9.95 -5.40
C PHE A 12 -6.70 8.58 -4.84
N LYS A 13 -7.67 8.53 -3.92
CA LYS A 13 -8.18 7.28 -3.33
C LYS A 13 -9.62 7.05 -3.76
N CYS A 14 -9.91 5.98 -4.50
CA CYS A 14 -11.28 5.57 -4.81
C CYS A 14 -11.53 4.12 -4.41
N GLY A 15 -12.46 3.93 -3.46
CA GLY A 15 -12.59 2.68 -2.73
C GLY A 15 -11.48 2.50 -1.69
N ASN A 16 -11.40 1.30 -1.11
CA ASN A 16 -10.46 1.02 -0.03
C ASN A 16 -9.82 -0.37 -0.19
N ILE A 17 -8.51 -0.41 -0.03
CA ILE A 17 -7.70 -1.59 0.29
C ILE A 17 -6.95 -1.29 1.59
N GLY A 18 -6.40 -2.30 2.27
CA GLY A 18 -5.71 -2.16 3.55
C GLY A 18 -4.60 -1.11 3.55
N THR A 19 -3.92 -0.91 2.42
CA THR A 19 -2.88 0.12 2.25
C THR A 19 -3.44 1.55 2.21
N SER A 20 -4.68 1.75 1.74
CA SER A 20 -5.27 3.07 1.48
C SER A 20 -5.33 4.00 2.70
N PRO A 21 -5.75 3.57 3.90
CA PRO A 21 -5.96 4.47 5.03
C PRO A 21 -4.70 5.18 5.53
N LEU A 22 -3.53 4.58 5.37
CA LEU A 22 -2.27 5.08 5.95
C LEU A 22 -1.26 5.59 4.92
N LEU A 23 -1.53 5.43 3.61
CA LEU A 23 -0.56 5.63 2.54
C LEU A 23 0.20 6.97 2.61
N GLU A 24 -0.51 8.09 2.71
CA GLU A 24 0.07 9.43 2.78
C GLU A 24 0.95 9.64 4.01
N LEU A 25 0.59 8.99 5.13
CA LEU A 25 1.30 9.11 6.40
C LEU A 25 2.59 8.30 6.39
N LEU A 26 2.70 7.27 5.54
CA LEU A 26 3.94 6.50 5.38
C LEU A 26 5.07 7.32 4.76
N PHE A 27 4.74 8.40 4.03
CA PHE A 27 5.75 9.23 3.36
C PHE A 27 6.29 10.35 4.26
N ASP A 28 5.59 10.72 5.33
CA ASP A 28 5.99 11.79 6.26
C ASP A 28 5.47 11.50 7.67
N GLU A 29 6.04 10.48 8.31
CA GLU A 29 5.55 9.87 9.54
C GLU A 29 5.62 10.78 10.76
N LEU A 30 6.44 11.84 10.71
CA LEU A 30 6.57 12.85 11.76
C LEU A 30 6.03 14.24 11.34
N ALA A 31 5.48 14.37 10.12
CA ALA A 31 5.09 15.65 9.54
C ALA A 31 6.23 16.71 9.55
N ASP A 32 7.48 16.27 9.37
CA ASP A 32 8.68 17.10 9.51
C ASP A 32 9.57 17.14 8.26
N ARG A 33 9.20 16.37 7.22
CA ARG A 33 9.82 16.47 5.89
C ARG A 33 9.55 17.84 5.26
N LYS A 34 10.61 18.45 4.74
CA LYS A 34 10.54 19.77 4.08
C LYS A 34 10.58 19.68 2.55
N ASP A 35 10.93 18.50 2.03
CA ASP A 35 11.13 18.21 0.62
C ASP A 35 9.83 17.81 -0.10
N ILE A 36 8.76 17.49 0.63
CA ILE A 36 7.47 17.12 0.03
C ILE A 36 6.28 17.90 0.58
N LYS A 37 5.18 17.87 -0.17
CA LYS A 37 3.86 18.28 0.29
C LYS A 37 2.82 17.32 -0.25
N VAL A 38 2.25 16.49 0.62
CA VAL A 38 1.25 15.48 0.24
C VAL A 38 -0.16 16.02 0.37
N ARG A 39 -1.00 15.76 -0.62
CA ARG A 39 -2.45 16.05 -0.59
C ARG A 39 -3.23 14.86 -1.09
N THR A 40 -4.32 14.56 -0.41
CA THR A 40 -5.20 13.44 -0.75
C THR A 40 -6.58 13.97 -1.14
N VAL A 41 -7.12 13.44 -2.23
CA VAL A 41 -8.54 13.56 -2.58
C VAL A 41 -9.13 12.15 -2.62
N THR A 42 -10.31 11.97 -2.03
CA THR A 42 -10.95 10.66 -1.94
C THR A 42 -12.44 10.73 -2.21
N THR A 43 -12.97 9.70 -2.86
CA THR A 43 -14.40 9.42 -3.02
C THR A 43 -14.96 8.57 -1.88
N GLY A 44 -14.19 8.38 -0.80
CA GLY A 44 -14.51 7.45 0.27
C GLY A 44 -14.58 6.01 -0.24
N SER A 45 -15.63 5.28 0.14
CA SER A 45 -15.82 3.89 -0.28
C SER A 45 -16.29 3.72 -1.72
N LYS A 46 -16.68 4.80 -2.39
CA LYS A 46 -17.23 4.75 -3.76
C LYS A 46 -16.12 4.76 -4.79
N MET A 47 -16.38 4.14 -5.93
CA MET A 47 -15.43 3.99 -7.04
C MET A 47 -16.14 3.99 -8.40
N GLY A 48 -17.34 4.58 -8.46
CA GLY A 48 -18.07 4.72 -9.71
C GLY A 48 -17.41 5.73 -10.65
N LEU A 49 -17.80 5.71 -11.92
CA LEU A 49 -17.32 6.67 -12.91
C LEU A 49 -17.65 8.12 -12.48
N GLU A 50 -18.89 8.36 -12.06
CA GLU A 50 -19.36 9.67 -11.62
C GLU A 50 -18.55 10.20 -10.43
N ASP A 51 -18.34 9.38 -9.39
CA ASP A 51 -17.56 9.77 -8.21
C ASP A 51 -16.12 10.19 -8.59
N VAL A 52 -15.51 9.42 -9.50
CA VAL A 52 -14.15 9.68 -9.99
C VAL A 52 -14.10 10.94 -10.84
N GLU A 53 -15.07 11.12 -11.74
CA GLU A 53 -15.13 12.28 -12.62
C GLU A 53 -15.38 13.59 -11.86
N GLU A 54 -16.17 13.55 -10.78
CA GLU A 54 -16.42 14.70 -9.91
C GLU A 54 -15.21 15.03 -9.03
N SER A 55 -14.56 14.02 -8.45
CA SER A 55 -13.56 14.25 -7.40
C SER A 55 -12.13 14.40 -7.92
N LEU A 56 -11.72 13.64 -8.93
CA LEU A 56 -10.33 13.66 -9.41
C LEU A 56 -9.86 15.05 -9.92
N PRO A 57 -10.69 15.87 -10.60
CA PRO A 57 -10.31 17.24 -10.99
C PRO A 57 -9.79 18.10 -9.83
N LYS A 58 -10.38 17.97 -8.64
CA LYS A 58 -9.98 18.69 -7.42
C LYS A 58 -8.54 18.38 -7.01
N LEU A 59 -8.01 17.21 -7.37
CA LEU A 59 -6.61 16.86 -7.13
C LEU A 59 -5.66 17.62 -8.07
N PHE A 60 -6.03 17.78 -9.34
CA PHE A 60 -5.21 18.49 -10.32
C PHE A 60 -5.13 19.99 -10.02
N GLU A 61 -6.18 20.58 -9.44
CA GLU A 61 -6.18 21.99 -8.98
C GLU A 61 -5.09 22.29 -7.94
N LEU A 62 -4.63 21.27 -7.22
CA LEU A 62 -3.54 21.39 -6.25
C LEU A 62 -2.14 21.47 -6.90
N ASN A 63 -2.08 21.37 -8.24
CA ASN A 63 -0.88 21.40 -9.06
C ASN A 63 0.21 20.43 -8.57
N PRO A 64 -0.09 19.12 -8.50
CA PRO A 64 0.88 18.11 -8.09
C PRO A 64 2.01 17.94 -9.12
N ASP A 65 3.19 17.57 -8.64
CA ASP A 65 4.34 17.16 -9.46
C ASP A 65 4.34 15.64 -9.70
N PHE A 66 3.69 14.89 -8.81
CA PHE A 66 3.63 13.43 -8.82
C PHE A 66 2.24 12.95 -8.41
N LEU A 67 1.68 11.97 -9.13
CA LEU A 67 0.35 11.43 -8.89
C LEU A 67 0.39 9.98 -8.43
N ILE A 68 -0.42 9.65 -7.42
CA ILE A 68 -0.64 8.29 -6.97
C ILE A 68 -2.14 7.99 -7.02
N LEU A 69 -2.54 6.94 -7.72
CA LEU A 69 -3.87 6.35 -7.61
C LEU A 69 -3.79 5.15 -6.70
N ILE A 70 -4.69 5.04 -5.72
CA ILE A 70 -4.88 3.81 -4.96
C ILE A 70 -6.34 3.36 -4.99
N SER A 71 -6.55 2.10 -5.38
CA SER A 71 -7.89 1.52 -5.49
C SER A 71 -7.88 -0.01 -5.44
N PRO A 72 -8.95 -0.64 -4.91
CA PRO A 72 -9.19 -2.05 -5.16
C PRO A 72 -9.45 -2.25 -6.65
N ASN A 73 -8.93 -3.34 -7.20
CA ASN A 73 -9.05 -3.77 -8.57
C ASN A 73 -9.02 -2.61 -9.58
N THR A 74 -7.82 -2.14 -9.92
CA THR A 74 -7.64 -0.99 -10.81
C THR A 74 -8.18 -1.18 -12.25
N ALA A 75 -8.66 -2.38 -12.60
CA ALA A 75 -9.31 -2.68 -13.86
C ALA A 75 -10.80 -2.29 -13.88
N LEU A 76 -11.41 -1.97 -12.72
CA LEU A 76 -12.81 -1.55 -12.65
C LEU A 76 -13.03 -0.19 -13.34
N PRO A 77 -14.24 0.11 -13.83
CA PRO A 77 -14.50 1.30 -14.66
C PRO A 77 -14.03 2.62 -14.05
N GLY A 78 -14.35 2.89 -12.77
CA GLY A 78 -13.91 4.13 -12.09
C GLY A 78 -12.39 4.24 -11.98
N PRO A 79 -11.69 3.27 -11.38
CA PRO A 79 -10.22 3.25 -11.39
C PRO A 79 -9.61 3.35 -12.80
N ALA A 80 -10.15 2.65 -13.79
CA ALA A 80 -9.67 2.75 -15.17
C ALA A 80 -9.80 4.17 -15.72
N LYS A 81 -10.91 4.87 -15.43
CA LYS A 81 -11.07 6.28 -15.80
C LYS A 81 -10.08 7.20 -15.08
N ALA A 82 -9.79 6.93 -13.80
CA ALA A 82 -8.77 7.66 -13.07
C ALA A 82 -7.37 7.45 -13.68
N ARG A 83 -7.02 6.21 -14.05
CA ARG A 83 -5.77 5.89 -14.75
C ARG A 83 -5.63 6.64 -16.07
N GLU A 84 -6.68 6.65 -16.88
CA GLU A 84 -6.73 7.39 -18.16
C GLU A 84 -6.45 8.88 -17.93
N LYS A 85 -7.13 9.52 -16.98
CA LYS A 85 -6.94 10.95 -16.68
C LYS A 85 -5.53 11.25 -16.13
N ILE A 86 -4.98 10.38 -15.28
CA ILE A 86 -3.62 10.52 -14.76
C ILE A 86 -2.59 10.36 -15.89
N SER A 87 -2.73 9.34 -16.73
CA SER A 87 -1.85 9.10 -17.88
C SER A 87 -1.85 10.31 -18.83
N ASN A 88 -3.03 10.85 -19.15
CA ASN A 88 -3.18 12.00 -20.04
C ASN A 88 -2.68 13.33 -19.45
N SER A 89 -2.40 13.39 -18.14
CA SER A 89 -1.89 14.62 -17.50
C SER A 89 -0.44 14.95 -17.84
N GLY A 90 0.32 13.97 -18.35
CA GLY A 90 1.76 14.11 -18.60
C GLY A 90 2.64 14.11 -17.34
N LEU A 91 2.05 14.01 -16.14
CA LEU A 91 2.77 13.90 -14.88
C LEU A 91 3.16 12.43 -14.60
N PRO A 92 4.27 12.18 -13.89
CA PRO A 92 4.59 10.84 -13.40
C PRO A 92 3.43 10.32 -12.53
N GLY A 93 3.00 9.08 -12.80
CA GLY A 93 1.85 8.47 -12.13
C GLY A 93 2.15 7.04 -11.68
N VAL A 94 1.80 6.71 -10.43
CA VAL A 94 1.90 5.34 -9.88
C VAL A 94 0.54 4.84 -9.42
N ILE A 95 0.22 3.60 -9.81
CA ILE A 95 -1.01 2.92 -9.43
C ILE A 95 -0.73 1.88 -8.35
N ILE A 96 -1.33 2.03 -7.18
CA ILE A 96 -1.27 1.06 -6.09
C ILE A 96 -2.59 0.30 -6.04
N THR A 97 -2.54 -1.03 -6.10
CA THR A 97 -3.75 -1.85 -6.21
C THR A 97 -3.51 -3.27 -5.65
N ASP A 98 -4.58 -4.03 -5.53
CA ASP A 98 -4.60 -5.41 -5.07
C ASP A 98 -4.40 -6.43 -6.22
N ALA A 99 -4.39 -7.73 -5.88
CA ALA A 99 -4.07 -8.81 -6.81
C ALA A 99 -4.81 -8.81 -8.17
N PRO A 100 -6.13 -8.48 -8.26
CA PRO A 100 -6.83 -8.34 -9.53
C PRO A 100 -6.16 -7.40 -10.56
N GLY A 101 -5.43 -6.38 -10.09
CA GLY A 101 -4.69 -5.44 -10.94
C GLY A 101 -3.65 -6.11 -11.85
N LYS A 102 -3.21 -7.34 -11.55
CA LYS A 102 -2.32 -8.12 -12.43
C LYS A 102 -2.86 -8.27 -13.85
N LYS A 103 -4.20 -8.32 -14.01
CA LYS A 103 -4.85 -8.50 -15.31
C LYS A 103 -4.61 -7.34 -16.28
N VAL A 104 -4.33 -6.14 -15.76
CA VAL A 104 -4.13 -4.91 -16.55
C VAL A 104 -2.69 -4.40 -16.48
N LYS A 105 -1.72 -5.22 -16.05
CA LYS A 105 -0.30 -4.83 -15.95
C LYS A 105 0.29 -4.31 -17.26
N SER A 106 -0.01 -4.97 -18.39
CA SER A 106 0.44 -4.53 -19.71
C SER A 106 -0.19 -3.19 -20.10
N GLU A 107 -1.47 -3.00 -19.79
CA GLU A 107 -2.19 -1.75 -20.04
C GLU A 107 -1.60 -0.59 -19.24
N LEU A 108 -1.26 -0.81 -17.97
CA LEU A 108 -0.58 0.17 -17.11
C LEU A 108 0.75 0.63 -17.72
N ALA A 109 1.57 -0.32 -18.16
CA ALA A 109 2.84 -0.02 -18.81
C ALA A 109 2.64 0.75 -20.13
N ASN A 110 1.64 0.36 -20.93
CA ASN A 110 1.31 1.05 -22.20
C ASN A 110 0.80 2.48 -21.96
N GLN A 111 0.14 2.73 -20.83
CA GLN A 111 -0.28 4.07 -20.38
C GLN A 111 0.88 4.91 -19.83
N GLY A 112 2.10 4.35 -19.78
CA GLY A 112 3.28 5.00 -19.19
C GLY A 112 3.20 5.15 -17.68
N LEU A 113 2.34 4.39 -17.00
CA LEU A 113 2.14 4.44 -15.56
C LEU A 113 3.01 3.41 -14.84
N GLY A 114 3.52 3.79 -13.68
CA GLY A 114 4.07 2.84 -12.72
C GLY A 114 2.95 2.10 -12.00
N TYR A 115 3.28 0.94 -11.43
CA TYR A 115 2.38 0.18 -10.60
C TYR A 115 3.07 -0.56 -9.46
N ILE A 116 2.34 -0.68 -8.35
CA ILE A 116 2.67 -1.49 -7.20
C ILE A 116 1.44 -2.35 -6.89
N ILE A 117 1.52 -3.63 -7.22
CA ILE A 117 0.42 -4.58 -7.01
C ILE A 117 0.69 -5.38 -5.73
N ILE A 118 -0.12 -5.20 -4.69
CA ILE A 118 0.07 -5.81 -3.37
C ILE A 118 -0.86 -7.00 -3.24
N THR A 119 -0.33 -8.22 -3.34
CA THR A 119 -1.16 -9.43 -3.34
C THR A 119 -1.67 -9.82 -1.97
N GLY A 120 -0.97 -9.42 -0.90
CA GLY A 120 -1.38 -9.60 0.49
C GLY A 120 -2.30 -8.49 1.00
N ASP A 121 -2.82 -7.63 0.13
CA ASP A 121 -3.84 -6.63 0.43
C ASP A 121 -5.19 -7.10 -0.17
N PRO A 122 -5.89 -8.03 0.50
CA PRO A 122 -7.01 -8.74 -0.08
C PRO A 122 -8.31 -7.94 -0.09
N LEU A 123 -9.19 -8.27 -1.03
CA LEU A 123 -10.59 -7.86 -1.00
C LEU A 123 -11.25 -8.35 0.29
N ILE A 124 -12.01 -7.47 0.94
CA ILE A 124 -12.82 -7.78 2.12
C ILE A 124 -14.09 -8.58 1.75
N GLY A 125 -14.58 -9.40 2.68
CA GLY A 125 -15.82 -10.18 2.52
C GLY A 125 -17.08 -9.31 2.55
N ALA A 126 -17.34 -8.58 1.46
CA ALA A 126 -18.41 -7.57 1.36
C ALA A 126 -19.83 -8.18 1.19
N ARG A 127 -20.31 -8.91 2.20
CA ARG A 127 -21.68 -9.44 2.28
C ARG A 127 -22.47 -8.73 3.37
N LYS A 128 -23.63 -8.17 3.02
CA LYS A 128 -24.48 -7.35 3.91
C LYS A 128 -24.85 -8.04 5.23
N GLN A 129 -25.01 -9.36 5.21
CA GLN A 129 -25.39 -10.17 6.38
C GLN A 129 -24.26 -10.32 7.41
N PHE A 130 -23.03 -9.97 7.04
CA PHE A 130 -21.84 -10.17 7.87
C PHE A 130 -21.08 -8.86 8.09
N LEU A 131 -20.80 -8.11 7.01
CA LEU A 131 -19.90 -6.97 7.05
C LEU A 131 -20.62 -5.69 7.47
N ASP A 132 -20.67 -5.46 8.78
CA ASP A 132 -21.07 -4.18 9.35
C ASP A 132 -19.87 -3.21 9.44
N PRO A 133 -20.08 -1.94 9.87
CA PRO A 133 -18.99 -0.97 10.02
C PRO A 133 -17.87 -1.42 10.99
N ILE A 134 -18.21 -2.17 12.04
CA ILE A 134 -17.24 -2.62 13.03
C ILE A 134 -16.36 -3.73 12.45
N GLU A 135 -16.96 -4.73 11.81
CA GLU A 135 -16.23 -5.82 11.18
C GLU A 135 -15.32 -5.32 10.05
N MET A 136 -15.81 -4.33 9.28
CA MET A 136 -15.00 -3.63 8.28
C MET A 136 -13.75 -2.98 8.90
N ALA A 137 -13.90 -2.30 10.03
CA ALA A 137 -12.77 -1.66 10.70
C ALA A 137 -11.78 -2.68 11.28
N LEU A 138 -12.27 -3.76 11.89
CA LEU A 138 -11.45 -4.84 12.44
C LEU A 138 -10.62 -5.52 11.36
N PHE A 139 -11.24 -5.87 10.23
CA PHE A 139 -10.53 -6.46 9.10
C PHE A 139 -9.42 -5.55 8.59
N ASN A 140 -9.72 -4.27 8.32
CA ASN A 140 -8.71 -3.33 7.81
C ASN A 140 -7.58 -3.08 8.81
N SER A 141 -7.87 -3.08 10.12
CA SER A 141 -6.84 -3.01 11.18
C SER A 141 -5.91 -4.21 11.13
N ASN A 142 -6.46 -5.42 11.01
CA ASN A 142 -5.68 -6.65 10.89
C ASN A 142 -4.81 -6.67 9.63
N ILE A 143 -5.38 -6.34 8.47
CA ILE A 143 -4.61 -6.26 7.21
C ILE A 143 -3.52 -5.19 7.29
N SER A 144 -3.84 -4.00 7.81
CA SER A 144 -2.83 -2.93 7.99
C SER A 144 -1.65 -3.41 8.84
N LYS A 145 -1.93 -4.18 9.91
CA LYS A 145 -0.90 -4.73 10.77
C LYS A 145 -0.03 -5.75 10.03
N VAL A 146 -0.63 -6.65 9.26
CA VAL A 146 0.10 -7.61 8.42
C VAL A 146 1.00 -6.88 7.42
N LEU A 147 0.45 -5.95 6.64
CA LEU A 147 1.20 -5.22 5.61
C LEU A 147 2.34 -4.37 6.18
N ALA A 148 2.13 -3.75 7.33
CA ALA A 148 3.15 -2.96 8.01
C ALA A 148 4.30 -3.83 8.53
N ILE A 149 3.99 -4.92 9.23
CA ILE A 149 5.00 -5.75 9.89
C ILE A 149 5.77 -6.60 8.90
N THR A 150 5.11 -7.19 7.91
CA THR A 150 5.76 -8.05 6.92
C THR A 150 6.72 -7.31 5.99
N GLY A 151 6.63 -5.97 5.96
CA GLY A 151 7.48 -5.11 5.14
C GLY A 151 6.84 -4.66 3.83
N ALA A 152 5.58 -5.02 3.54
CA ALA A 152 4.89 -4.56 2.33
C ALA A 152 4.80 -3.02 2.27
N TYR A 153 4.48 -2.36 3.39
CA TYR A 153 4.51 -0.89 3.46
C TYR A 153 5.90 -0.31 3.27
N ARG A 154 6.95 -1.00 3.74
CA ARG A 154 8.34 -0.57 3.53
C ARG A 154 8.71 -0.60 2.05
N ILE A 155 8.26 -1.63 1.32
CA ILE A 155 8.46 -1.74 -0.12
C ILE A 155 7.76 -0.60 -0.85
N VAL A 156 6.48 -0.32 -0.53
CA VAL A 156 5.73 0.81 -1.11
C VAL A 156 6.45 2.13 -0.85
N GLN A 157 6.81 2.40 0.41
CA GLN A 157 7.51 3.63 0.80
C GLN A 157 8.82 3.79 0.02
N LYS A 158 9.67 2.76 0.00
CA LYS A 158 10.95 2.78 -0.71
C LYS A 158 10.81 3.09 -2.20
N GLU A 159 9.83 2.49 -2.89
CA GLU A 159 9.63 2.75 -4.32
C GLU A 159 9.11 4.16 -4.59
N ILE A 160 8.23 4.68 -3.72
CA ILE A 160 7.74 6.05 -3.85
C ILE A 160 8.84 7.07 -3.54
N ASP A 161 9.66 6.84 -2.51
CA ASP A 161 10.78 7.72 -2.18
C ASP A 161 11.79 7.82 -3.32
N LYS A 162 12.04 6.74 -4.07
CA LYS A 162 12.89 6.78 -5.28
C LYS A 162 12.34 7.72 -6.34
N VAL A 163 11.02 7.70 -6.57
CA VAL A 163 10.36 8.59 -7.53
C VAL A 163 10.47 10.04 -7.05
N VAL A 164 10.21 10.29 -5.77
CA VAL A 164 10.34 11.62 -5.15
C VAL A 164 11.76 12.15 -5.27
N TYR A 165 12.77 11.33 -4.95
CA TYR A 165 14.17 11.73 -5.02
C TYR A 165 14.58 12.11 -6.45
N ALA A 166 14.22 11.30 -7.45
CA ALA A 166 14.52 11.60 -8.85
C ALA A 166 13.89 12.94 -9.28
N LEU A 167 12.64 13.20 -8.87
CA LEU A 167 11.97 14.46 -9.15
C LEU A 167 12.60 15.65 -8.42
N GLU A 168 13.07 15.47 -7.19
CA GLU A 168 13.71 16.50 -6.39
C GLU A 168 14.99 17.03 -7.07
N ILE A 169 15.75 16.13 -7.71
CA ILE A 169 16.99 16.45 -8.43
C ILE A 169 16.76 16.77 -9.93
N GLY A 170 15.51 16.86 -10.37
CA GLY A 170 15.15 17.22 -11.76
C GLY A 170 15.35 16.09 -12.78
N GLU A 171 15.56 14.85 -12.34
CA GLU A 171 15.66 13.69 -13.21
C GLU A 171 14.29 13.10 -13.57
N LYS A 172 14.22 12.42 -14.71
CA LYS A 172 13.03 11.66 -15.09
C LYS A 172 12.92 10.42 -14.19
N PRO A 173 11.87 10.27 -13.37
CA PRO A 173 11.77 9.15 -12.47
C PRO A 173 11.58 7.83 -13.22
N VAL A 174 12.26 6.79 -12.76
CA VAL A 174 11.93 5.41 -13.13
C VAL A 174 10.72 4.99 -12.31
N LEU A 175 9.58 4.81 -12.97
CA LEU A 175 8.34 4.43 -12.30
C LEU A 175 8.38 2.95 -11.90
N PRO A 176 7.93 2.60 -10.67
CA PRO A 176 7.95 1.22 -10.20
C PRO A 176 7.05 0.34 -11.06
N GLN A 177 7.44 -0.92 -11.22
CA GLN A 177 6.69 -1.93 -11.97
C GLN A 177 6.71 -3.26 -11.20
N ILE A 178 6.21 -3.22 -9.96
CA ILE A 178 6.43 -4.29 -8.99
C ILE A 178 5.14 -5.00 -8.59
N ILE A 179 5.29 -6.28 -8.25
CA ILE A 179 4.26 -7.08 -7.61
C ILE A 179 4.82 -7.47 -6.24
N VAL A 180 4.25 -6.91 -5.18
CA VAL A 180 4.60 -7.26 -3.81
C VAL A 180 3.90 -8.57 -3.49
N SER A 181 4.67 -9.66 -3.52
CA SER A 181 4.19 -11.04 -3.30
C SER A 181 4.90 -11.69 -2.13
N LEU A 182 4.50 -12.91 -1.76
CA LEU A 182 5.25 -13.71 -0.79
C LEU A 182 6.75 -13.79 -1.10
N LYS A 183 7.12 -13.84 -2.40
CA LYS A 183 8.52 -13.82 -2.83
C LYS A 183 9.21 -12.49 -2.46
N SER A 184 8.54 -11.37 -2.66
CA SER A 184 9.05 -10.05 -2.27
C SER A 184 9.27 -9.99 -0.76
N ILE A 185 8.32 -10.50 0.04
CA ILE A 185 8.50 -10.57 1.51
C ILE A 185 9.68 -11.47 1.87
N ARG A 186 9.84 -12.63 1.23
CA ARG A 186 11.00 -13.51 1.46
C ARG A 186 12.32 -12.83 1.10
N ASP A 187 12.38 -12.09 0.00
CA ASP A 187 13.65 -11.60 -0.55
C ASP A 187 14.02 -10.21 0.02
N GLU A 188 13.04 -9.41 0.43
CA GLU A 188 13.23 -7.99 0.79
C GLU A 188 12.87 -7.65 2.24
N SER A 189 12.24 -8.56 3.00
CA SER A 189 11.92 -8.27 4.41
C SER A 189 13.18 -8.21 5.28
N GLU A 190 13.20 -7.22 6.17
CA GLU A 190 14.38 -6.80 6.95
C GLU A 190 14.40 -7.44 8.35
N PHE A 191 13.94 -8.69 8.45
CA PHE A 191 14.00 -9.47 9.68
C PHE A 191 15.39 -10.04 9.89
N SER A 192 15.99 -9.80 11.06
CA SER A 192 17.28 -10.38 11.41
C SER A 192 17.13 -11.84 11.86
N ASN A 193 16.06 -12.15 12.58
CA ASN A 193 15.77 -13.50 13.05
C ASN A 193 15.06 -14.33 11.96
N PRO A 194 15.57 -15.53 11.62
CA PRO A 194 14.99 -16.35 10.55
C PRO A 194 13.57 -16.86 10.87
N TYR A 195 13.22 -17.10 12.14
CA TYR A 195 11.87 -17.50 12.54
C TYR A 195 10.89 -16.32 12.52
N ALA A 196 11.34 -15.12 12.88
CA ALA A 196 10.55 -13.91 12.68
C ALA A 196 10.21 -13.74 11.19
N LYS A 197 11.22 -13.88 10.32
CA LYS A 197 11.04 -13.86 8.87
C LYS A 197 10.05 -14.92 8.39
N ALA A 198 10.18 -16.17 8.85
CA ALA A 198 9.27 -17.25 8.49
C ALA A 198 7.82 -16.97 8.92
N LYS A 199 7.61 -16.41 10.13
CA LYS A 199 6.28 -16.01 10.62
C LYS A 199 5.69 -14.87 9.81
N ALA A 200 6.50 -13.86 9.45
CA ALA A 200 6.07 -12.77 8.58
C ALA A 200 5.67 -13.28 7.19
N MET A 201 6.46 -14.19 6.61
CA MET A 201 6.11 -14.86 5.35
C MET A 201 4.80 -15.63 5.47
N ALA A 202 4.60 -16.41 6.54
CA ALA A 202 3.36 -17.14 6.76
C ALA A 202 2.15 -16.22 6.90
N ALA A 203 2.28 -15.12 7.67
CA ALA A 203 1.24 -14.10 7.81
C ALA A 203 0.85 -13.49 6.45
N TYR A 204 1.84 -13.14 5.61
CA TYR A 204 1.57 -12.60 4.29
C TYR A 204 0.92 -13.64 3.36
N ALA A 205 1.38 -14.90 3.39
CA ALA A 205 0.81 -15.96 2.58
C ALA A 205 -0.66 -16.24 2.93
N LEU A 206 -1.01 -16.18 4.22
CA LEU A 206 -2.39 -16.26 4.67
C LEU A 206 -3.23 -15.08 4.17
N ALA A 207 -2.68 -13.86 4.21
CA ALA A 207 -3.35 -12.68 3.66
C ALA A 207 -3.62 -12.80 2.16
N GLU A 208 -2.69 -13.36 1.37
CA GLU A 208 -2.93 -13.66 -0.06
C GLU A 208 -4.10 -14.63 -0.27
N LYS A 209 -4.32 -15.58 0.64
CA LYS A 209 -5.40 -16.57 0.57
C LYS A 209 -6.78 -16.02 0.87
N ILE A 210 -6.88 -14.94 1.64
CA ILE A 210 -8.15 -14.26 1.92
C ILE A 210 -8.85 -13.83 0.62
N ALA A 211 -8.11 -13.34 -0.37
CA ALA A 211 -8.67 -12.89 -1.64
C ALA A 211 -9.37 -14.02 -2.41
N GLU A 212 -8.81 -15.24 -2.37
CA GLU A 212 -9.38 -16.43 -3.01
C GLU A 212 -10.73 -16.81 -2.37
N ILE A 213 -10.76 -16.88 -1.03
CA ILE A 213 -11.95 -17.23 -0.25
C ILE A 213 -13.05 -16.17 -0.43
N ASN A 214 -12.70 -14.89 -0.33
CA ASN A 214 -13.67 -13.81 -0.50
C ASN A 214 -14.19 -13.71 -1.94
N THR A 215 -13.37 -14.06 -2.95
CA THR A 215 -13.86 -14.13 -4.34
C THR A 215 -14.94 -15.19 -4.49
N LEU A 216 -14.70 -16.40 -3.95
CA LEU A 216 -15.69 -17.48 -3.91
C LEU A 216 -16.96 -17.03 -3.18
N ALA A 217 -16.80 -16.46 -1.98
CA ALA A 217 -17.92 -16.08 -1.12
C ALA A 217 -18.73 -14.89 -1.67
N CYS A 218 -18.10 -13.90 -2.30
CA CYS A 218 -18.77 -12.68 -2.74
C CYS A 218 -19.34 -12.76 -4.16
N PHE A 219 -18.72 -13.53 -5.06
CA PHE A 219 -19.07 -13.50 -6.49
C PHE A 219 -19.55 -14.83 -7.07
N ILE A 220 -19.25 -15.96 -6.43
CA ILE A 220 -19.56 -17.29 -6.98
C ILE A 220 -20.68 -17.95 -6.19
N GLU A 221 -20.53 -18.08 -4.87
CA GLU A 221 -21.52 -18.71 -4.00
C GLU A 221 -22.75 -17.81 -3.82
N LYS A 222 -23.94 -18.39 -3.86
CA LYS A 222 -25.22 -17.66 -3.82
C LYS A 222 -26.01 -17.96 -2.54
N GLU A 223 -25.81 -19.13 -1.94
CA GLU A 223 -26.56 -19.55 -0.77
C GLU A 223 -25.95 -18.97 0.50
N SER A 224 -26.77 -18.30 1.32
CA SER A 224 -26.29 -17.61 2.54
C SER A 224 -25.69 -18.55 3.57
N GLN A 225 -26.22 -19.78 3.64
CA GLN A 225 -25.67 -20.84 4.50
C GLN A 225 -24.24 -21.23 4.11
N ASN A 226 -23.82 -20.95 2.87
CA ASN A 226 -22.49 -21.26 2.37
C ASN A 226 -21.58 -20.01 2.38
N TYR A 227 -22.03 -18.88 1.84
CA TYR A 227 -21.13 -17.72 1.72
C TYR A 227 -20.87 -17.00 3.06
N ILE A 228 -21.80 -17.04 4.02
CA ILE A 228 -21.60 -16.38 5.32
C ILE A 228 -20.43 -17.04 6.07
N PRO A 229 -20.39 -18.38 6.26
CA PRO A 229 -19.23 -19.04 6.84
C PRO A 229 -17.91 -18.75 6.12
N LEU A 230 -17.94 -18.62 4.78
CA LEU A 230 -16.73 -18.31 4.01
C LEU A 230 -16.20 -16.90 4.27
N VAL A 231 -17.06 -15.86 4.28
CA VAL A 231 -16.59 -14.50 4.61
C VAL A 231 -16.13 -14.40 6.07
N THR A 232 -16.79 -15.11 7.00
CA THR A 232 -16.34 -15.19 8.41
C THR A 232 -14.98 -15.89 8.50
N CYS A 233 -14.78 -17.01 7.82
CA CYS A 233 -13.51 -17.72 7.74
C CYS A 233 -12.38 -16.81 7.22
N ALA A 234 -12.67 -16.01 6.19
CA ALA A 234 -11.70 -15.06 5.64
C ALA A 234 -11.28 -13.97 6.67
N HIS A 235 -12.18 -13.54 7.55
CA HIS A 235 -11.87 -12.56 8.60
C HIS A 235 -11.08 -13.20 9.76
N GLU A 236 -11.38 -14.45 10.11
CA GLU A 236 -10.56 -15.21 11.07
C GLU A 236 -9.14 -15.45 10.55
N ILE A 237 -8.97 -15.69 9.24
CA ILE A 237 -7.64 -15.75 8.61
C ILE A 237 -6.93 -14.39 8.73
N ALA A 238 -7.62 -13.26 8.57
CA ALA A 238 -7.02 -11.94 8.77
C ALA A 238 -6.52 -11.76 10.22
N GLN A 239 -7.33 -12.16 11.21
CA GLN A 239 -6.99 -12.10 12.62
C GLN A 239 -5.78 -12.99 12.96
N ALA A 240 -5.75 -14.23 12.44
CA ALA A 240 -4.64 -15.15 12.63
C ALA A 240 -3.35 -14.64 11.96
N SER A 241 -3.47 -14.07 10.76
CA SER A 241 -2.35 -13.45 10.03
C SER A 241 -1.76 -12.28 10.83
N ALA A 242 -2.60 -11.43 11.40
CA ALA A 242 -2.16 -10.31 12.23
C ALA A 242 -1.42 -10.77 13.48
N ARG A 243 -1.90 -11.82 14.17
CA ARG A 243 -1.20 -12.42 15.32
C ARG A 243 0.17 -12.98 14.96
N LEU A 244 0.28 -13.72 13.85
CA LEU A 244 1.56 -14.24 13.38
C LEU A 244 2.55 -13.13 13.01
N ALA A 245 2.05 -12.05 12.40
CA ALA A 245 2.86 -10.87 12.12
C ALA A 245 3.35 -10.23 13.44
N GLU A 246 2.48 -10.05 14.43
CA GLU A 246 2.88 -9.54 15.75
C GLU A 246 3.95 -10.40 16.41
N GLU A 247 3.81 -11.72 16.41
CA GLU A 247 4.84 -12.63 16.92
C GLU A 247 6.19 -12.41 16.23
N ALA A 248 6.20 -12.23 14.90
CA ALA A 248 7.42 -11.90 14.15
C ALA A 248 8.05 -10.59 14.64
N ARG A 249 7.24 -9.55 14.86
CA ARG A 249 7.71 -8.26 15.36
C ARG A 249 8.22 -8.34 16.80
N GLU A 250 7.55 -9.09 17.67
CA GLU A 250 7.98 -9.29 19.06
C GLU A 250 9.31 -10.02 19.13
N ILE A 251 9.56 -11.01 18.28
CA ILE A 251 10.88 -11.67 18.21
C ILE A 251 12.00 -10.66 17.92
N GLU A 252 11.81 -9.75 16.96
CA GLU A 252 12.79 -8.69 16.65
C GLU A 252 12.95 -7.68 17.80
N LYS A 253 11.87 -7.38 18.55
CA LYS A 253 11.94 -6.52 19.74
C LYS A 253 12.71 -7.20 20.87
N CYS A 254 12.42 -8.47 21.17
CA CYS A 254 13.11 -9.24 22.20
C CYS A 254 14.61 -9.37 21.92
N ASN A 255 15.01 -9.43 20.66
CA ASN A 255 16.42 -9.49 20.25
C ASN A 255 17.09 -8.11 20.13
N ASP A 256 16.34 -7.01 20.29
CA ASP A 256 16.79 -5.64 20.00
C ASP A 256 17.42 -5.53 18.60
N THR A 257 16.74 -6.09 17.60
CA THR A 257 17.14 -6.10 16.18
C THR A 257 16.13 -5.45 15.26
N LEU A 258 15.03 -4.92 15.80
CA LEU A 258 13.92 -4.36 15.00
C LEU A 258 14.38 -3.23 14.08
N MET A 259 14.36 -3.50 12.78
CA MET A 259 14.69 -2.52 11.74
C MET A 259 13.72 -1.32 11.74
N ARG A 260 14.28 -0.12 11.73
CA ARG A 260 13.55 1.15 11.64
C ARG A 260 14.24 2.03 10.62
N LYS A 261 13.42 2.59 9.73
CA LYS A 261 13.87 3.47 8.65
C LYS A 261 13.11 4.80 8.64
N PRO A 262 13.33 5.69 9.61
CA PRO A 262 12.66 6.99 9.64
C PRO A 262 13.22 7.94 8.58
N HIS A 263 12.39 8.87 8.10
CA HIS A 263 12.86 9.96 7.27
C HIS A 263 13.60 11.01 8.12
N SER A 264 14.54 11.70 7.48
CA SER A 264 15.08 12.97 7.98
C SER A 264 14.26 14.14 7.42
N LYS A 265 14.48 15.33 7.99
CA LYS A 265 13.85 16.59 7.51
C LYS A 265 14.09 16.88 6.02
N SER A 266 15.16 16.33 5.44
CA SER A 266 15.48 16.48 4.02
C SER A 266 14.96 15.34 3.14
N GLY A 267 14.09 14.47 3.67
CA GLY A 267 13.52 13.31 2.97
C GLY A 267 14.43 12.10 2.87
N LYS A 268 15.74 12.23 3.14
CA LYS A 268 16.67 11.10 3.16
C LYS A 268 16.29 10.11 4.28
N THR A 269 16.28 8.82 3.96
CA THR A 269 16.03 7.74 4.91
C THR A 269 17.23 7.51 5.81
N LYS A 270 16.98 7.37 7.11
CA LYS A 270 17.97 6.93 8.10
C LYS A 270 17.68 5.50 8.53
N ILE A 271 18.61 4.85 9.21
CA ILE A 271 18.50 3.45 9.61
C ILE A 271 18.91 3.28 11.08
N LYS A 272 18.19 2.40 11.80
CA LYS A 272 18.63 1.84 13.08
C LYS A 272 17.94 0.50 13.36
N THR A 273 18.58 -0.31 14.19
CA THR A 273 18.02 -1.55 14.75
C THR A 273 17.91 -1.50 16.26
N LYS A 274 18.97 -1.02 16.94
CA LYS A 274 19.04 -0.88 18.40
C LYS A 274 18.10 0.19 18.93
N LEU A 275 17.27 -0.16 19.91
CA LEU A 275 16.21 0.72 20.43
C LEU A 275 16.78 2.05 20.95
N MET A 276 17.87 2.01 21.70
CA MET A 276 18.45 3.18 22.38
C MET A 276 19.35 4.05 21.49
N PHE A 277 19.76 3.58 20.30
CA PHE A 277 20.72 4.31 19.46
C PHE A 277 20.01 5.26 18.50
N PRO A 278 20.60 6.42 18.15
CA PRO A 278 20.01 7.32 17.16
C PRO A 278 20.01 6.66 15.77
N PRO A 279 19.08 7.06 14.88
CA PRO A 279 19.14 6.64 13.48
C PRO A 279 20.25 7.41 12.74
N ILE A 280 21.05 6.67 11.97
CA ILE A 280 22.17 7.18 11.16
C ILE A 280 21.84 7.10 9.67
N PHE A 281 22.58 7.78 8.80
CA PHE A 281 22.36 7.63 7.35
C PHE A 281 22.88 6.27 6.87
N GLU A 282 22.25 5.69 5.85
CA GLU A 282 22.66 4.38 5.30
C GLU A 282 24.11 4.38 4.76
N GLU A 283 24.58 5.55 4.32
CA GLU A 283 25.97 5.81 3.89
C GLU A 283 27.00 5.70 5.05
N GLU A 284 26.53 5.75 6.30
CA GLU A 284 27.34 5.71 7.54
C GLU A 284 27.30 4.33 8.24
N CYS A 285 26.56 3.36 7.67
CA CYS A 285 26.35 2.02 8.22
C CYS A 285 27.48 1.03 7.88
#